data_AF-A0A2E2MCN6-F1
#
_entry.id   AF-A0A2E2MCN6-F1
#
_cell.length_a   1.000
_cell.length_b   1.000
_cell.length_c   1.000
_cell.angle_alpha   90.00
_cell.angle_beta   90.00
_cell.angle_gamma   90.00
#
_symmetry.space_group_name_H-M   'P 1'
#
loop_
_entity.id
_entity.type
_entity.pdbx_description
1 polymer ?
#
loop_
_entity_poly.entity_id
_entity_poly.type
_entity_poly.pdbx_seq_one_letter_code
_entity_poly.pdbx_strand_id
1 'polypeptide(L)'
;MAAKRYENTRLARFVTKRVLELRHRKLQVQIAQEAGFNTPNMLTMIKTGASKLPLDRVPSLAAALECDPALLFRMALEQLDSPTTASAIDCIFGAVVTENERDWLEALRRASDHSDPRLTTRARNSLNAIFGK
;
A
#
# COMPACT_ATOMS: atom_id res chain seq x y z
N MET A 1 -16.85 13.00 -24.86
CA MET A 1 -15.60 12.50 -24.23
C MET A 1 -15.94 12.03 -22.83
N ALA A 2 -15.67 10.77 -22.47
CA ALA A 2 -15.98 10.25 -21.15
C ALA A 2 -15.11 10.97 -20.09
N ALA A 3 -15.74 11.49 -19.04
CA ALA A 3 -15.05 12.18 -17.95
C ALA A 3 -14.06 11.22 -17.27
N LYS A 4 -12.77 11.57 -17.26
CA LYS A 4 -11.73 10.81 -16.57
C LYS A 4 -11.87 11.00 -15.06
N ARG A 5 -12.58 10.08 -14.40
CA ARG A 5 -12.98 10.20 -12.99
C ARG A 5 -11.80 10.28 -12.01
N TYR A 6 -10.61 9.81 -12.38
CA TYR A 6 -9.48 9.70 -11.46
C TYR A 6 -8.28 10.60 -11.78
N GLU A 7 -8.40 11.50 -12.77
CA GLU A 7 -7.27 12.27 -13.33
C GLU A 7 -6.59 13.16 -12.27
N ASN A 8 -7.37 13.68 -11.32
CA ASN A 8 -6.87 14.55 -10.26
C ASN A 8 -6.55 13.83 -8.94
N THR A 9 -6.63 12.49 -8.91
CA THR A 9 -6.37 11.72 -7.69
C THR A 9 -4.90 11.82 -7.29
N ARG A 10 -4.62 11.72 -5.97
CA ARG A 10 -3.26 11.71 -5.45
C ARG A 10 -2.44 10.56 -6.04
N LEU A 11 -3.10 9.40 -6.25
CA LEU A 11 -2.51 8.23 -6.90
C LEU A 11 -2.00 8.53 -8.31
N ALA A 12 -2.83 9.10 -9.17
CA ALA A 12 -2.48 9.36 -10.57
C ALA A 12 -1.24 10.27 -10.68
N ARG A 13 -1.17 11.31 -9.84
CA ARG A 13 -0.01 12.21 -9.74
C ARG A 13 1.23 11.49 -9.18
N PHE A 14 1.07 10.69 -8.14
CA PHE A 14 2.16 9.93 -7.52
C PHE A 14 2.78 8.94 -8.50
N VAL A 15 1.97 8.11 -9.15
CA VAL A 15 2.42 7.13 -10.16
C VAL A 15 3.10 7.85 -11.32
N THR A 16 2.55 8.97 -11.80
CA THR A 16 3.16 9.75 -12.88
C THR A 16 4.55 10.26 -12.50
N LYS A 17 4.69 10.85 -11.31
CA LYS A 17 5.97 11.33 -10.78
C LYS A 17 6.98 10.18 -10.64
N ARG A 18 6.56 9.06 -10.04
CA ARG A 18 7.47 7.93 -9.78
C ARG A 18 7.95 7.25 -11.06
N VAL A 19 7.06 7.11 -12.05
CA VAL A 19 7.45 6.63 -13.39
C VAL A 19 8.46 7.56 -14.04
N LEU A 20 8.32 8.90 -13.91
CA LEU A 20 9.30 9.86 -14.42
C LEU A 20 10.66 9.73 -13.75
N GLU A 21 10.69 9.60 -12.42
CA GLU A 21 11.91 9.40 -11.65
C GLU A 21 12.65 8.12 -12.09
N LEU A 22 11.92 7.04 -12.36
CA LEU A 22 12.51 5.75 -12.75
C LEU A 22 12.89 5.66 -14.24
N ARG A 23 12.58 6.67 -15.08
CA ARG A 23 12.83 6.61 -16.54
C ARG A 23 14.27 6.34 -16.94
N HIS A 24 15.24 6.70 -16.09
CA HIS A 24 16.66 6.45 -16.32
C HIS A 24 17.07 4.98 -16.10
N ARG A 25 16.23 4.15 -15.46
CA ARG A 25 16.49 2.73 -15.17
C ARG A 25 15.45 1.78 -15.76
N LYS A 26 14.17 2.18 -15.78
CA LYS A 26 13.03 1.36 -16.20
C LYS A 26 12.12 2.09 -17.18
N LEU A 27 11.66 1.37 -18.20
CA LEU A 27 10.64 1.87 -19.13
C LEU A 27 9.23 1.64 -18.57
N GLN A 28 8.29 2.51 -18.95
CA GLN A 28 6.90 2.39 -18.51
C GLN A 28 6.28 1.01 -18.83
N VAL A 29 6.63 0.43 -19.98
CA VAL A 29 6.15 -0.90 -20.39
C VAL A 29 6.69 -2.00 -19.48
N GLN A 30 7.95 -1.89 -19.05
CA GLN A 30 8.57 -2.84 -18.12
C GLN A 30 7.89 -2.77 -16.74
N ILE A 31 7.63 -1.56 -16.23
CA ILE A 31 6.89 -1.37 -14.97
C ILE A 31 5.49 -1.99 -15.06
N ALA A 32 4.80 -1.86 -16.20
CA ALA A 32 3.49 -2.46 -16.38
C ALA A 32 3.52 -4.00 -16.41
N GLN A 33 4.56 -4.58 -17.01
CA GLN A 33 4.80 -6.02 -17.04
C GLN A 33 5.16 -6.57 -15.65
N GLU A 34 6.07 -5.91 -14.93
CA GLU A 34 6.45 -6.26 -13.54
C GLU A 34 5.24 -6.18 -12.59
N ALA A 35 4.35 -5.20 -12.80
CA ALA A 35 3.11 -5.08 -12.05
C ALA A 35 2.05 -6.15 -12.41
N GLY A 36 2.31 -6.98 -13.43
CA GLY A 36 1.43 -8.06 -13.86
C GLY A 36 0.16 -7.56 -14.57
N PHE A 37 0.22 -6.40 -15.24
CA PHE A 37 -0.90 -5.93 -16.04
C PHE A 37 -0.97 -6.66 -17.38
N ASN A 38 -2.14 -7.26 -17.66
CA ASN A 38 -2.40 -7.95 -18.93
C ASN A 38 -2.32 -7.01 -20.13
N THR A 39 -2.67 -5.72 -19.95
CA THR A 39 -2.59 -4.72 -21.02
C THR A 39 -1.44 -3.74 -20.76
N PRO A 40 -0.55 -3.52 -21.76
CA PRO A 40 0.58 -2.59 -21.63
C PRO A 40 0.15 -1.15 -21.31
N ASN A 41 -1.07 -0.78 -21.70
CA ASN A 41 -1.62 0.55 -21.54
C ASN A 41 -2.25 0.79 -20.16
N MET A 42 -2.37 -0.22 -19.29
CA MET A 42 -2.94 -0.04 -17.95
C MET A 42 -2.25 1.08 -17.17
N LEU A 43 -0.92 1.11 -17.20
CA LEU A 43 -0.16 2.12 -16.46
C LEU A 43 -0.43 3.54 -16.99
N THR A 44 -0.63 3.70 -18.31
CA THR A 44 -1.07 4.97 -18.91
C THR A 44 -2.49 5.34 -18.46
N MET A 45 -3.40 4.38 -18.41
CA MET A 45 -4.78 4.60 -17.97
C MET A 45 -4.88 5.00 -16.49
N ILE A 46 -4.02 4.44 -15.64
CA ILE A 46 -3.92 4.81 -14.22
C ILE A 46 -3.35 6.22 -14.07
N LYS A 47 -2.27 6.55 -14.81
CA LYS A 47 -1.66 7.90 -14.80
C LYS A 47 -2.61 8.99 -15.29
N THR A 48 -3.38 8.70 -16.33
CA THR A 48 -4.35 9.65 -16.92
C THR A 48 -5.69 9.64 -16.19
N GLY A 49 -5.86 8.77 -15.19
CA GLY A 49 -7.10 8.66 -14.43
C GLY A 49 -8.30 8.11 -15.21
N ALA A 50 -8.05 7.42 -16.32
CA ALA A 50 -9.04 6.68 -17.08
C ALA A 50 -9.45 5.38 -16.38
N SER A 51 -8.62 4.85 -15.47
CA SER A 51 -8.93 3.67 -14.65
C SER A 51 -8.36 3.84 -13.23
N LYS A 52 -9.01 3.19 -12.26
CA LYS A 52 -8.50 3.07 -10.88
C LYS A 52 -7.44 1.98 -10.79
N LEU A 53 -6.59 2.04 -9.77
CA LEU A 53 -5.64 0.97 -9.48
C LEU A 53 -6.39 -0.25 -8.90
N PRO A 54 -6.27 -1.44 -9.51
CA PRO A 54 -6.79 -2.67 -8.90
C PRO A 54 -6.04 -2.97 -7.59
N LEU A 55 -6.79 -3.20 -6.51
CA LEU A 55 -6.22 -3.39 -5.18
C LEU A 55 -5.35 -4.66 -5.07
N ASP A 56 -5.69 -5.70 -5.83
CA ASP A 56 -4.92 -6.94 -5.97
C ASP A 56 -3.53 -6.71 -6.58
N ARG A 57 -3.37 -5.63 -7.36
CA ARG A 57 -2.11 -5.29 -8.05
C ARG A 57 -1.26 -4.28 -7.32
N VAL A 58 -1.71 -3.78 -6.18
CA VAL A 58 -0.95 -2.80 -5.38
C VAL A 58 0.42 -3.35 -4.94
N PRO A 59 0.56 -4.59 -4.43
CA PRO A 59 1.88 -5.10 -4.03
C PRO A 59 2.85 -5.21 -5.21
N SER A 60 2.40 -5.75 -6.34
CA SER A 60 3.22 -5.92 -7.55
C SER A 60 3.61 -4.57 -8.16
N LEU A 61 2.69 -3.61 -8.20
CA LEU A 61 2.98 -2.27 -8.71
C LEU A 61 3.92 -1.50 -7.77
N ALA A 62 3.76 -1.65 -6.46
CA ALA A 62 4.65 -1.01 -5.49
C ALA A 62 6.09 -1.51 -5.60
N ALA A 63 6.27 -2.82 -5.79
CA ALA A 63 7.58 -3.41 -6.07
C ALA A 63 8.18 -2.87 -7.38
N ALA A 64 7.38 -2.81 -8.45
CA ALA A 64 7.82 -2.29 -9.74
C ALA A 64 8.21 -0.80 -9.70
N LEU A 65 7.47 -0.01 -8.92
CA LEU A 65 7.68 1.43 -8.69
C LEU A 65 8.69 1.73 -7.58
N GLU A 66 9.25 0.71 -6.93
CA GLU A 66 10.19 0.85 -5.80
C GLU A 66 9.63 1.83 -4.76
N CYS A 67 8.39 1.61 -4.31
CA CYS A 67 7.70 2.46 -3.35
C CYS A 67 7.00 1.64 -2.26
N ASP A 68 6.64 2.30 -1.16
CA ASP A 68 5.91 1.66 -0.06
C ASP A 68 4.51 1.18 -0.52
N PRO A 69 4.22 -0.13 -0.43
CA PRO A 69 2.91 -0.68 -0.78
C PRO A 69 1.79 -0.14 0.11
N ALA A 70 2.02 0.18 1.37
CA ALA A 70 0.98 0.71 2.26
C ALA A 70 0.53 2.11 1.82
N LEU A 71 1.50 2.95 1.46
CA LEU A 71 1.24 4.29 0.91
C LEU A 71 0.50 4.22 -0.45
N LEU A 72 0.91 3.31 -1.34
CA LEU A 72 0.23 3.12 -2.63
C LEU A 72 -1.19 2.58 -2.46
N PHE A 73 -1.38 1.65 -1.51
CA PHE A 73 -2.69 1.09 -1.16
C PHE A 73 -3.64 2.16 -0.63
N ARG A 74 -3.19 3.02 0.28
CA ARG A 74 -3.97 4.15 0.79
C ARG A 74 -4.47 5.05 -0.34
N MET A 75 -3.59 5.41 -1.27
CA MET A 75 -3.94 6.23 -2.42
C MET A 75 -4.90 5.53 -3.40
N ALA A 76 -4.86 4.21 -3.51
CA ALA A 76 -5.79 3.44 -4.34
C ALA A 76 -7.19 3.40 -3.74
N LEU A 77 -7.27 3.35 -2.41
CA LEU A 77 -8.54 3.37 -1.68
C LEU A 77 -9.19 4.75 -1.70
N GLU A 78 -8.41 5.83 -1.74
CA GLU A 78 -8.91 7.19 -2.00
C GLU A 78 -9.61 7.31 -3.37
N GLN A 79 -9.34 6.40 -4.32
CA GLN A 79 -10.06 6.36 -5.61
C GLN A 79 -11.40 5.62 -5.52
N LEU A 80 -11.71 4.96 -4.41
CA LEU A 80 -13.02 4.37 -4.19
C LEU A 80 -13.96 5.48 -3.72
N ASP A 81 -15.02 5.75 -4.48
CA ASP A 81 -16.03 6.81 -4.25
C ASP A 81 -16.87 6.63 -2.95
N SER A 82 -16.36 5.92 -1.96
CA SER A 82 -17.04 5.62 -0.71
C SER A 82 -16.37 6.38 0.45
N PRO A 83 -16.99 7.44 0.98
CA PRO A 83 -16.45 8.19 2.13
C PRO A 83 -16.29 7.32 3.40
N THR A 84 -16.99 6.19 3.49
CA THR A 84 -16.86 5.23 4.60
C THR A 84 -15.60 4.36 4.51
N THR A 85 -15.00 4.22 3.34
CA THR A 85 -13.86 3.33 3.14
C THR A 85 -12.58 3.92 3.78
N ALA A 86 -12.34 5.22 3.64
CA ALA A 86 -11.18 5.90 4.25
C ALA A 86 -11.20 5.85 5.80
N SER A 87 -12.36 6.08 6.42
CA SER A 87 -12.54 5.91 7.87
C SER A 87 -12.41 4.45 8.32
N ALA A 88 -12.93 3.50 7.55
CA ALA A 88 -12.76 2.08 7.84
C ALA A 88 -11.29 1.68 7.80
N ILE A 89 -10.47 2.25 6.91
CA ILE A 89 -9.05 1.92 6.78
C ILE A 89 -8.22 2.50 7.93
N ASP A 90 -8.42 3.77 8.31
CA ASP A 90 -7.75 4.32 9.50
C ASP A 90 -8.17 3.56 10.78
N CYS A 91 -9.43 3.08 10.83
CA CYS A 91 -9.95 2.26 11.93
C CYS A 91 -9.44 0.80 11.91
N ILE A 92 -9.22 0.20 10.73
CA ILE A 92 -8.77 -1.20 10.56
C ILE A 92 -7.25 -1.32 10.63
N PHE A 93 -6.50 -0.37 10.06
CA PHE A 93 -5.03 -0.46 10.00
C PHE A 93 -4.33 0.20 11.19
N GLY A 94 -4.96 1.15 11.90
CA GLY A 94 -4.55 1.63 13.23
C GLY A 94 -3.24 2.42 13.33
N ALA A 95 -2.15 1.94 12.70
CA ALA A 95 -0.84 2.58 12.62
C ALA A 95 -0.05 2.05 11.40
N VAL A 96 0.64 2.94 10.69
CA VAL A 96 1.69 2.54 9.74
C VAL A 96 2.89 2.12 10.58
N VAL A 97 3.09 0.81 10.73
CA VAL A 97 4.23 0.25 11.47
C VAL A 97 5.52 0.38 10.67
N THR A 98 6.58 0.77 11.37
CA THR A 98 7.95 0.78 10.84
C THR A 98 8.44 -0.65 10.54
N GLU A 99 9.50 -0.80 9.74
CA GLU A 99 10.07 -2.12 9.43
C GLU A 99 10.44 -2.89 10.71
N ASN A 100 11.04 -2.22 11.69
CA ASN A 100 11.37 -2.83 12.98
C ASN A 100 10.11 -3.28 13.74
N GLU A 101 9.04 -2.48 13.76
CA GLU A 101 7.79 -2.85 14.43
C GLU A 101 7.06 -4.00 13.71
N ARG A 102 7.24 -4.11 12.39
CA ARG A 102 6.74 -5.24 11.61
C ARG A 102 7.39 -6.54 12.05
N ASP A 103 8.70 -6.55 12.31
CA ASP A 103 9.42 -7.73 12.81
C ASP A 103 8.90 -8.15 14.20
N TRP A 104 8.62 -7.17 15.08
CA TRP A 104 7.99 -7.41 16.37
C TRP A 104 6.58 -8.02 16.24
N LEU A 105 5.77 -7.51 15.31
CA LEU A 105 4.44 -8.07 15.03
C LEU A 105 4.52 -9.49 14.47
N GLU A 106 5.49 -9.78 13.62
CA GLU A 106 5.69 -11.13 13.07
C GLU A 106 6.13 -12.11 14.15
N ALA A 107 7.04 -11.71 15.03
CA ALA A 107 7.44 -12.50 16.20
C ALA A 107 6.25 -12.79 17.12
N LEU A 108 5.40 -11.79 17.39
CA LEU A 108 4.17 -11.96 18.17
C LEU A 108 3.20 -12.95 17.51
N ARG A 109 2.96 -12.82 16.20
CA ARG A 109 2.07 -13.71 15.44
C ARG A 109 2.55 -15.15 15.44
N ARG A 110 3.86 -15.37 15.35
CA ARG A 110 4.44 -16.71 15.48
C ARG A 110 4.27 -17.26 16.89
N ALA A 111 4.52 -16.45 17.92
CA ALA A 111 4.36 -16.86 19.32
C ALA A 111 2.90 -17.13 19.73
N SER A 112 1.93 -16.51 19.04
CA SER A 112 0.50 -16.71 19.27
C SER A 112 -0.14 -17.77 18.37
N ASP A 113 0.63 -18.50 17.56
CA ASP A 113 0.10 -19.39 16.51
C ASP A 113 -0.95 -18.69 15.62
N HIS A 114 -0.70 -17.42 15.29
CA HIS A 114 -1.59 -16.56 14.50
C HIS A 114 -2.98 -16.32 15.13
N SER A 115 -3.15 -16.65 16.41
CA SER A 115 -4.31 -16.21 17.20
C SER A 115 -4.20 -14.71 17.52
N ASP A 116 -5.33 -14.12 17.93
CA ASP A 116 -5.45 -12.71 18.34
C ASP A 116 -5.59 -12.60 19.88
N PRO A 117 -4.49 -12.78 20.65
CA PRO A 117 -4.54 -12.72 22.10
C PRO A 117 -4.62 -11.28 22.61
N ARG A 118 -5.51 -11.04 23.58
CA ARG A 118 -5.56 -9.74 24.28
C ARG A 118 -4.26 -9.48 25.04
N LEU A 119 -3.75 -8.25 24.99
CA LEU A 119 -2.58 -7.83 25.76
C LEU A 119 -2.89 -7.85 27.27
N THR A 120 -2.49 -8.92 27.96
CA THR A 120 -2.65 -9.07 29.41
C THR A 120 -1.61 -8.25 30.18
N THR A 121 -1.87 -7.99 31.46
CA THR A 121 -0.90 -7.33 32.36
C THR A 121 0.45 -8.05 32.38
N ARG A 122 0.44 -9.39 32.34
CA ARG A 122 1.66 -10.20 32.27
C ARG A 122 2.45 -9.94 31.00
N ALA A 123 1.79 -9.96 29.84
CA ALA A 123 2.44 -9.71 28.55
C ALA A 123 3.00 -8.28 28.45
N ARG A 124 2.28 -7.30 29.01
CA ARG A 124 2.75 -5.91 29.08
C ARG A 124 4.01 -5.78 29.95
N ASN A 125 4.04 -6.44 31.10
CA ASN A 125 5.23 -6.43 31.97
C ASN A 125 6.44 -7.11 31.32
N SER A 126 6.22 -8.21 30.59
CA SER A 126 7.29 -8.85 29.80
C SER A 126 7.82 -7.93 28.69
N LEU A 127 6.95 -7.22 27.97
CA LEU A 127 7.35 -6.25 26.96
C LEU A 127 8.18 -5.11 27.57
N ASN A 128 7.73 -4.53 28.69
CA ASN A 128 8.48 -3.49 29.38
C ASN A 128 9.87 -3.97 29.84
N ALA A 129 9.96 -5.20 30.35
CA ALA A 129 11.22 -5.79 30.76
C ALA A 129 12.25 -5.93 29.62
N ILE A 130 11.81 -6.24 28.39
CA ILE A 130 12.71 -6.32 27.22
C ILE A 130 13.36 -4.97 26.91
N PHE A 131 12.64 -3.87 27.14
CA PHE A 131 13.12 -2.51 26.89
C PHE A 131 13.66 -1.81 28.15
N GLY A 132 13.75 -2.51 29.29
CA GLY A 132 14.26 -1.95 30.55
C GLY A 132 13.37 -0.86 31.16
N LYS A 133 12.04 -0.93 30.92
CA LYS A 133 11.03 -0.02 31.48
C LYS A 133 10.27 -0.61 32.66
#